data_AF-A0A543IZJ2-F1
#
_entry.id   AF-A0A543IZJ2-F1
#
_cell.length_a   1.000
_cell.length_b   1.000
_cell.length_c   1.000
_cell.angle_alpha   90.00
_cell.angle_beta   90.00
_cell.angle_gamma   90.00
#
_symmetry.space_group_name_H-M   'P 1'
#
loop_
_entity.id
_entity.type
_entity.pdbx_description
1 polymer ?
#
loop_
_entity_poly.entity_id
_entity_poly.type
_entity_poly.pdbx_seq_one_letter_code
_entity_poly.pdbx_strand_id
1 'polypeptide(L)' 'MTENWTAIAMVFVGLFLVGGVISFVRQGLRLGAAMLGVGAALALTAGVLWW' A
#
# COMPACT_ATOMS: atom_id res chain seq x y z
N MET A 1 16.77 -2.45 -16.62
CA MET A 1 16.84 -1.27 -15.73
C MET A 1 16.23 -0.04 -16.42
N THR A 2 15.12 -0.22 -17.13
CA THR A 2 14.41 0.87 -17.80
C THR A 2 13.36 1.37 -16.81
N GLU A 3 13.66 2.50 -16.15
CA GLU A 3 12.72 3.32 -15.39
C GLU A 3 12.06 2.69 -14.15
N ASN A 4 12.74 2.78 -13.00
CA ASN A 4 12.23 2.38 -11.67
C ASN A 4 10.99 3.19 -11.19
N TRP A 5 10.39 4.01 -12.05
CA TRP A 5 9.21 4.81 -11.77
C TRP A 5 8.02 3.98 -11.32
N THR A 6 7.82 2.80 -11.90
CA THR A 6 6.74 1.89 -11.49
C THR A 6 6.97 1.36 -10.08
N ALA A 7 8.20 0.94 -9.74
CA ALA A 7 8.53 0.45 -8.40
C ALA A 7 8.32 1.57 -7.35
N ILE A 8 8.81 2.78 -7.63
CA ILE A 8 8.61 3.96 -6.77
C ILE A 8 7.11 4.26 -6.60
N ALA A 9 6.33 4.23 -7.68
CA ALA A 9 4.88 4.45 -7.62
C ALA A 9 4.18 3.39 -6.76
N MET A 10 4.55 2.12 -6.90
CA MET A 10 3.98 1.04 -6.09
C MET A 10 4.32 1.19 -4.60
N VAL A 11 5.55 1.58 -4.26
CA VAL A 11 5.93 1.86 -2.86
C VAL A 11 5.12 3.04 -2.32
N PHE A 12 4.96 4.11 -3.09
CA PHE A 12 4.17 5.28 -2.68
C PHE A 12 2.70 4.91 -2.42
N VAL A 13 2.08 4.13 -3.34
CA VAL A 13 0.72 3.62 -3.16
C VAL A 13 0.63 2.75 -1.90
N GLY A 14 1.59 1.85 -1.68
CA GLY A 14 1.64 1.02 -0.48
C GLY A 14 1.64 1.84 0.81
N LEU A 15 2.50 2.85 0.91
CA LEU A 15 2.58 3.74 2.07
C LEU A 15 1.30 4.59 2.25
N PHE A 16 0.71 5.07 1.15
CA PHE A 16 -0.58 5.78 1.19
C PHE A 16 -1.69 4.89 1.76
N LEU A 17 -1.77 3.63 1.31
CA LEU A 17 -2.76 2.66 1.79
C LEU A 17 -2.57 2.34 3.28
N VAL A 18 -1.33 2.28 3.79
CA VAL A 18 -1.08 2.16 5.25
C VAL A 18 -1.69 3.34 6.02
N GLY A 19 -1.56 4.57 5.51
CA GLY A 19 -2.24 5.73 6.08
C GLY A 19 -3.76 5.56 6.11
N GLY A 20 -4.32 4.99 5.03
CA GLY A 20 -5.73 4.59 4.95
C GLY A 20 -6.14 3.57 6.01
N VAL A 21 -5.32 2.53 6.26
CA VAL A 21 -5.55 1.55 7.34
C VAL A 21 -5.68 2.25 8.68
N ILE A 22 -4.72 3.10 9.04
CA ILE A 22 -4.72 3.82 10.31
C ILE A 22 -5.98 4.68 10.44
N SER A 23 -6.35 5.39 9.37
CA SER A 23 -7.57 6.21 9.32
C SER A 23 -8.83 5.38 9.56
N PHE A 24 -8.99 4.24 8.85
CA PHE A 24 -10.19 3.41 8.91
C PHE A 24 -10.31 2.67 10.25
N VAL A 25 -9.18 2.24 10.84
CA VAL A 25 -9.16 1.67 12.19
C VAL A 25 -9.69 2.69 13.20
N ARG A 26 -9.26 3.96 13.10
CA ARG A 26 -9.73 5.03 14.00
C ARG A 26 -11.22 5.38 13.79
N GLN A 27 -11.78 5.07 12.62
CA GLN A 27 -13.20 5.25 12.30
C GLN A 27 -14.06 4.01 12.62
N GLY A 28 -13.46 2.91 13.10
CA GLY A 28 -14.17 1.64 13.36
C GLY A 28 -14.53 0.85 12.10
N LEU A 29 -14.04 1.24 10.93
CA LEU A 29 -14.31 0.61 9.63
C LEU A 29 -13.41 -0.63 9.43
N ARG A 30 -13.63 -1.68 10.22
CA ARG A 30 -12.74 -2.86 10.30
C ARG A 30 -12.52 -3.58 8.97
N LEU A 31 -13.58 -3.78 8.19
CA LEU A 31 -13.47 -4.47 6.90
C LEU A 31 -12.67 -3.63 5.89
N GLY A 32 -12.94 -2.33 5.81
CA GLY A 32 -12.19 -1.44 4.92
C GLY A 32 -10.72 -1.32 5.32
N ALA A 33 -10.42 -1.26 6.62
CA ALA A 33 -9.04 -1.29 7.12
C ALA A 33 -8.31 -2.58 6.71
N ALA A 34 -8.97 -3.74 6.80
CA ALA A 34 -8.38 -5.00 6.37
C ALA A 34 -8.09 -5.04 4.86
N MET A 35 -9.04 -4.56 4.03
CA MET A 35 -8.86 -4.47 2.58
C MET A 35 -7.71 -3.54 2.19
N LEU A 36 -7.62 -2.36 2.82
CA LEU A 36 -6.51 -1.43 2.63
C LEU A 36 -5.18 -2.05 3.08
N GLY A 37 -5.17 -2.84 4.15
CA GLY A 37 -3.97 -3.54 4.64
C GLY A 37 -3.47 -4.59 3.65
N VAL A 38 -4.38 -5.37 3.07
CA VAL A 38 -4.03 -6.32 1.99
C VAL A 38 -3.48 -5.59 0.78
N GLY A 39 -4.14 -4.52 0.34
CA GLY A 39 -3.67 -3.69 -0.79
C GLY A 39 -2.29 -3.08 -0.53
N ALA A 40 -2.05 -2.58 0.69
CA ALA A 40 -0.76 -2.03 1.10
C ALA A 40 0.34 -3.10 1.03
N ALA A 41 0.08 -4.30 1.56
CA ALA A 41 1.03 -5.41 1.52
C ALA A 41 1.38 -5.77 0.07
N LEU A 42 0.38 -5.94 -0.81
CA LEU A 42 0.61 -6.28 -2.21
C LEU A 42 1.41 -5.21 -2.96
N ALA A 43 1.07 -3.92 -2.77
CA ALA A 43 1.77 -2.82 -3.43
C ALA A 43 3.23 -2.67 -2.96
N LEU A 44 3.49 -2.81 -1.65
CA LEU A 44 4.85 -2.79 -1.11
C LEU A 44 5.67 -3.99 -1.59
N THR A 45 5.09 -5.19 -1.58
CA THR A 45 5.75 -6.40 -2.10
C THR A 45 6.07 -6.25 -3.59
N ALA A 46 5.15 -5.74 -4.39
CA ALA A 46 5.39 -5.43 -5.79
C ALA A 46 6.55 -4.42 -5.97
N GLY A 47 6.52 -3.31 -5.22
CA GLY A 47 7.57 -2.30 -5.26
C GLY A 47 8.96 -2.83 -4.89
N VAL A 48 9.05 -3.77 -3.94
CA VAL A 48 10.31 -4.41 -3.53
C VAL A 48 10.79 -5.46 -4.55
N LEU A 49 9.89 -6.26 -5.10
CA LEU A 49 10.27 -7.33 -6.06
C LEU A 49 10.67 -6.79 -7.44
N TRP A 50 10.15 -5.63 -7.83
CA TRP A 50 10.50 -4.94 -9.08
C TRP A 50 11.63 -3.90 -8.93
N TRP A 51 12.24 -3.81 -7.75
CA TRP A 51 13.37 -2.92 -7.48
C TRP A 51 14.69 -3.47 -8.02
#